data_AF-A0A0F9Q3N7-F1
#
_entry.id   AF-A0A0F9Q3N7-F1
#
_cell.length_a   1.000
_cell.length_b   1.000
_cell.length_c   1.000
_cell.angle_alpha   90.00
_cell.angle_beta   90.00
_cell.angle_gamma   90.00
#
_symmetry.space_group_name_H-M   'P 1'
#
loop_
_entity.id
_entity.type
_entity.pdbx_description
1 polymer ?
#
loop_
_entity_poly.entity_id
_entity_poly.type
_entity_poly.pdbx_seq_one_letter_code
_entity_poly.pdbx_strand_id
1 'polypeptide(L)'
;SAPKHVQQLLQENHLRWDSLGEFLAIAVSLDELGEKHDNHRARLLGQTLDKATERLLENNQSPSRVTGELDNRGSHFHLARYWAEEMASQDSDKELKEFFMKLSAQLEENKDKILEEMSVVQGNPTDIGGYYHASAAKVKAIMQPSETLNRIMEDARASVK
;
A
#
# COMPACT_ATOMS: atom_id res chain seq x y z
N SER A 1 -14.92 9.10 -2.51
CA SER A 1 -14.35 9.75 -1.31
C SER A 1 -15.01 9.34 0.01
N ALA A 2 -16.30 8.95 0.04
CA ALA A 2 -17.00 8.49 1.25
C ALA A 2 -16.92 9.45 2.46
N PRO A 3 -17.82 10.45 2.57
CA PRO A 3 -17.72 11.50 3.62
C PRO A 3 -17.81 10.94 5.05
N LYS A 4 -18.55 9.84 5.27
CA LYS A 4 -18.61 9.14 6.56
C LYS A 4 -17.30 8.43 6.93
N HIS A 5 -16.43 8.16 5.96
CA HIS A 5 -15.10 7.58 6.21
C HIS A 5 -14.16 8.68 6.69
N VAL A 6 -14.23 9.87 6.08
CA VAL A 6 -13.50 11.05 6.54
C VAL A 6 -13.90 11.43 7.97
N GLN A 7 -15.19 11.35 8.31
CA GLN A 7 -15.65 11.58 9.69
C GLN A 7 -15.00 10.62 10.69
N GLN A 8 -14.93 9.32 10.39
CA GLN A 8 -14.25 8.35 11.28
C GLN A 8 -12.74 8.60 11.34
N LEU A 9 -12.10 8.96 10.23
CA LEU A 9 -10.69 9.35 10.22
C LEU A 9 -10.43 10.54 11.17
N LEU A 10 -11.28 11.58 11.12
CA LEU A 10 -11.11 12.77 11.96
C LEU A 10 -11.39 12.50 13.44
N GLN A 11 -12.34 11.63 13.75
CA GLN A 11 -12.75 11.34 15.13
C GLN A 11 -11.86 10.28 15.79
N GLU A 12 -11.45 9.27 15.02
CA GLU A 12 -10.91 8.01 15.54
C GLU A 12 -9.64 7.57 14.80
N ASN A 13 -9.14 8.35 13.85
CA ASN A 13 -7.97 8.02 13.03
C ASN A 13 -8.03 6.61 12.42
N HIS A 14 -9.21 6.20 11.97
CA HIS A 14 -9.41 4.91 11.30
C HIS A 14 -10.07 5.13 9.95
N LEU A 15 -9.44 4.64 8.88
CA LEU A 15 -9.94 4.78 7.52
C LEU A 15 -10.44 3.44 6.97
N ARG A 16 -11.75 3.22 7.02
CA ARG A 16 -12.41 2.02 6.47
C ARG A 16 -12.69 2.06 4.95
N TRP A 17 -11.94 2.86 4.20
CA TRP A 17 -12.07 2.92 2.74
C TRP A 17 -11.38 1.70 2.13
N ASP A 18 -12.09 0.94 1.30
CA ASP A 18 -11.51 -0.18 0.58
C ASP A 18 -10.93 0.29 -0.77
N SER A 19 -9.62 0.13 -0.93
CA SER A 19 -8.87 0.50 -2.13
C SER A 19 -8.79 -0.63 -3.16
N LEU A 20 -9.51 -1.74 -2.99
CA LEU A 20 -9.50 -2.87 -3.94
C LEU A 20 -9.73 -2.43 -5.40
N GLY A 21 -10.68 -1.53 -5.63
CA GLY A 21 -10.95 -1.01 -6.97
C GLY A 21 -9.78 -0.22 -7.58
N GLU A 22 -8.95 0.42 -6.75
CA GLU A 22 -7.75 1.11 -7.19
C GLU A 22 -6.67 0.11 -7.62
N PHE A 23 -6.52 -0.99 -6.88
CA PHE A 23 -5.55 -2.05 -7.18
C PHE A 23 -5.88 -2.74 -8.52
N LEU A 24 -7.15 -3.11 -8.71
CA LEU A 24 -7.64 -3.70 -9.95
C LEU A 24 -7.46 -2.76 -11.15
N ALA A 25 -7.73 -1.47 -10.96
CA ALA A 25 -7.55 -0.47 -12.02
C ALA A 25 -6.07 -0.29 -12.40
N ILE A 26 -5.16 -0.30 -11.42
CA ILE A 26 -3.72 -0.19 -11.68
C ILE A 26 -3.20 -1.42 -12.42
N ALA A 27 -3.62 -2.63 -12.04
CA ALA A 27 -3.15 -3.86 -12.69
C ALA A 27 -3.53 -3.87 -14.18
N VAL A 28 -4.80 -3.58 -14.49
CA VAL A 28 -5.27 -3.47 -15.88
C VAL A 28 -4.57 -2.33 -16.62
N SER A 29 -4.36 -1.18 -15.99
CA SER A 29 -3.65 -0.05 -16.61
C SER A 29 -2.20 -0.39 -16.97
N LEU A 30 -1.52 -1.21 -16.15
CA LEU A 30 -0.15 -1.64 -16.38
C LEU A 30 -0.06 -2.72 -17.48
N ASP A 31 -1.01 -3.65 -17.51
CA ASP A 31 -1.09 -4.66 -18.58
C ASP A 31 -1.38 -3.99 -19.93
N GLU A 32 -2.33 -3.05 -19.99
CA GLU A 32 -2.64 -2.28 -21.21
C GLU A 32 -1.44 -1.46 -21.69
N LEU A 33 -0.70 -0.82 -20.77
CA LEU A 33 0.55 -0.12 -21.08
C LEU A 33 1.59 -1.09 -21.68
N GLY A 34 1.71 -2.29 -21.09
CA GLY A 34 2.59 -3.34 -21.56
C GLY A 34 2.24 -3.82 -22.97
N GLU A 35 0.96 -4.04 -23.25
CA GLU A 35 0.47 -4.48 -24.56
C GLU A 35 0.64 -3.41 -25.64
N LYS A 36 0.23 -2.16 -25.35
CA LYS A 36 0.24 -1.08 -26.36
C LYS A 36 1.62 -0.54 -26.69
N HIS A 37 2.55 -0.61 -25.76
CA HIS A 37 3.89 -0.01 -25.89
C HIS A 37 5.02 -1.05 -25.88
N ASP A 38 4.69 -2.34 -25.97
CA ASP A 38 5.65 -3.45 -25.89
C ASP A 38 6.55 -3.34 -24.64
N ASN A 39 5.95 -2.92 -23.52
CA ASN A 39 6.66 -2.72 -22.26
C ASN A 39 6.50 -3.96 -21.37
N HIS A 40 7.44 -4.90 -21.52
CA HIS A 40 7.41 -6.14 -20.76
C HIS A 40 7.41 -5.94 -19.23
N ARG A 41 8.15 -4.93 -18.72
CA ARG A 41 8.21 -4.63 -17.29
C ARG A 41 6.87 -4.12 -16.76
N ALA A 42 6.17 -3.27 -17.52
CA ALA A 42 4.83 -2.81 -17.15
C ALA A 42 3.84 -3.99 -17.07
N ARG A 43 3.88 -4.89 -18.07
CA ARG A 43 3.06 -6.10 -18.06
C ARG A 43 3.34 -6.99 -16.85
N LEU A 44 4.62 -7.20 -16.52
CA LEU A 44 5.04 -7.98 -15.36
C LEU A 44 4.54 -7.37 -14.04
N LEU A 45 4.61 -6.04 -13.91
CA LEU A 45 4.08 -5.33 -12.74
C LEU A 45 2.55 -5.51 -12.61
N GLY A 46 1.81 -5.44 -13.72
CA GLY A 46 0.36 -5.68 -13.73
C GLY A 46 0.00 -7.11 -13.29
N GLN A 47 0.62 -8.12 -13.90
CA GLN A 47 0.35 -9.53 -13.60
C GLN A 47 0.69 -9.93 -12.15
N THR A 48 1.76 -9.36 -11.60
CA THR A 48 2.14 -9.61 -10.20
C THR A 48 1.26 -8.84 -9.22
N LEU A 49 0.72 -7.68 -9.62
CA LEU A 49 -0.25 -6.95 -8.81
C LEU A 49 -1.60 -7.68 -8.75
N ASP A 50 -2.03 -8.30 -9.85
CA ASP A 50 -3.22 -9.15 -9.86
C ASP A 50 -3.09 -10.30 -8.84
N LYS A 51 -1.97 -11.04 -8.88
CA LYS A 51 -1.66 -12.10 -7.90
C LYS A 51 -1.59 -11.58 -6.46
N ALA A 52 -0.98 -10.41 -6.26
CA ALA A 52 -0.91 -9.79 -4.93
C ALA A 52 -2.31 -9.41 -4.41
N THR A 53 -3.21 -8.99 -5.31
CA THR A 53 -4.60 -8.67 -4.98
C THR A 53 -5.39 -9.94 -4.64
N GLU A 54 -5.19 -11.04 -5.38
CA GLU A 54 -5.74 -12.35 -5.04
C GLU A 54 -5.33 -12.78 -3.62
N ARG A 55 -4.02 -12.70 -3.31
CA ARG A 55 -3.51 -13.03 -1.97
C ARG A 55 -4.05 -12.11 -0.88
N LEU A 56 -4.28 -10.84 -1.16
CA LEU A 56 -4.90 -9.91 -0.20
C LEU A 56 -6.32 -10.37 0.16
N LEU A 57 -7.09 -10.81 -0.84
CA LEU A 57 -8.46 -11.30 -0.68
C LEU A 57 -8.50 -12.66 0.03
N GLU A 58 -7.64 -13.60 -0.36
CA GLU A 58 -7.55 -14.93 0.26
C GLU A 58 -7.20 -14.85 1.75
N ASN A 59 -6.33 -13.91 2.13
CA ASN A 59 -5.93 -13.69 3.52
C ASN A 59 -6.86 -12.74 4.30
N ASN A 60 -7.95 -12.28 3.68
CA ASN A 60 -8.93 -11.37 4.27
C ASN A 60 -8.31 -10.10 4.88
N GLN A 61 -7.35 -9.50 4.16
CA GLN A 61 -6.60 -8.31 4.60
C GLN A 61 -7.19 -7.00 4.03
N SER A 62 -8.50 -6.98 3.81
CA SER A 62 -9.26 -5.77 3.52
C SER A 62 -9.50 -4.96 4.79
N PRO A 63 -9.73 -3.64 4.69
CA PRO A 63 -10.00 -2.78 5.84
C PRO A 63 -11.24 -3.20 6.62
N SER A 64 -11.11 -3.31 7.94
CA SER A 64 -12.23 -3.44 8.85
C SER A 64 -13.00 -2.11 8.95
N ARG A 65 -14.18 -2.19 9.57
CA ARG A 65 -15.01 -1.03 9.92
C ARG A 65 -14.77 -0.55 11.35
N VAL A 66 -14.10 -1.37 12.16
CA VAL A 66 -13.92 -1.17 13.61
C VAL A 66 -12.57 -0.55 13.88
N THR A 67 -12.59 0.57 14.60
CA THR A 67 -11.36 1.25 15.05
C THR A 67 -10.55 0.36 15.98
N GLY A 68 -9.23 0.30 15.75
CA GLY A 68 -8.30 -0.61 16.41
C GLY A 68 -8.02 -1.89 15.60
N GLU A 69 -8.82 -2.18 14.58
CA GLU A 69 -8.56 -3.25 13.62
C GLU A 69 -7.81 -2.71 12.38
N LEU A 70 -7.47 -3.62 11.46
CA LEU A 70 -6.79 -3.27 10.20
C LEU A 70 -7.61 -2.24 9.42
N ASP A 71 -6.98 -1.16 8.98
CA ASP A 71 -7.63 -0.12 8.18
C ASP A 71 -6.99 0.00 6.78
N ASN A 72 -7.39 1.00 6.00
CA ASN A 72 -6.88 1.25 4.66
C ASN A 72 -5.34 1.29 4.58
N ARG A 73 -4.65 1.88 5.55
CA ARG A 73 -3.18 1.99 5.51
C ARG A 73 -2.54 0.61 5.67
N GLY A 74 -3.12 -0.22 6.54
CA GLY A 74 -2.70 -1.60 6.73
C GLY A 74 -2.94 -2.48 5.49
N SER A 75 -4.09 -2.33 4.81
CA SER A 75 -4.36 -3.08 3.58
C SER A 75 -3.39 -2.69 2.45
N HIS A 76 -3.04 -1.41 2.35
CA HIS A 76 -2.00 -0.93 1.40
C HIS A 76 -0.63 -1.55 1.71
N PHE A 77 -0.25 -1.64 2.98
CA PHE A 77 1.01 -2.31 3.37
C PHE A 77 1.00 -3.80 3.00
N HIS A 78 -0.08 -4.53 3.30
CA HIS A 78 -0.19 -5.94 2.93
C HIS A 78 -0.10 -6.16 1.42
N LEU A 79 -0.78 -5.33 0.63
CA LEU A 79 -0.68 -5.39 -0.83
C LEU A 79 0.75 -5.13 -1.30
N ALA A 80 1.40 -4.06 -0.81
CA ALA A 80 2.77 -3.74 -1.19
C ALA A 80 3.75 -4.89 -0.88
N ARG A 81 3.56 -5.55 0.27
CA ARG A 81 4.34 -6.72 0.67
C ARG A 81 4.12 -7.92 -0.26
N TYR A 82 2.86 -8.29 -0.54
CA TYR A 82 2.57 -9.37 -1.47
C TYR A 82 3.08 -9.07 -2.87
N TRP A 83 2.92 -7.84 -3.34
CA TRP A 83 3.40 -7.45 -4.65
C TRP A 83 4.92 -7.53 -4.76
N ALA A 84 5.63 -7.11 -3.72
CA ALA A 84 7.08 -7.28 -3.64
C ALA A 84 7.49 -8.76 -3.62
N GLU A 85 6.76 -9.63 -2.92
CA GLU A 85 7.02 -11.08 -2.92
C GLU A 85 6.79 -11.72 -4.30
N GLU A 86 5.70 -11.38 -4.99
CA GLU A 86 5.43 -11.87 -6.35
C GLU A 86 6.50 -11.39 -7.35
N MET A 87 6.93 -10.14 -7.23
CA MET A 87 8.02 -9.57 -8.03
C MET A 87 9.40 -10.13 -7.69
N ALA A 88 9.61 -10.60 -6.46
CA ALA A 88 10.82 -11.31 -6.05
C ALA A 88 10.83 -12.77 -6.53
N SER A 89 9.64 -13.35 -6.78
CA SER A 89 9.49 -14.76 -7.13
C SER A 89 9.51 -15.01 -8.64
N GLN A 90 9.13 -14.02 -9.46
CA GLN A 90 9.18 -14.13 -10.93
C GLN A 90 10.60 -14.36 -11.48
N ASP A 91 10.70 -14.96 -12.67
CA ASP A 91 11.97 -15.28 -13.35
C ASP A 91 12.15 -14.57 -14.71
N SER A 92 11.20 -13.72 -15.09
CA SER A 92 11.16 -13.03 -16.38
C SER A 92 12.12 -11.84 -16.47
N ASP A 93 12.36 -11.14 -15.35
CA ASP A 93 13.28 -10.01 -15.27
C ASP A 93 14.17 -10.12 -14.03
N LYS A 94 15.45 -10.43 -14.23
CA LYS A 94 16.42 -10.65 -13.14
C LYS A 94 16.71 -9.38 -12.34
N GLU A 95 16.77 -8.22 -13.00
CA GLU A 95 17.08 -6.96 -12.31
C GLU A 95 15.93 -6.58 -11.37
N LEU A 96 14.69 -6.69 -11.85
CA LEU A 96 13.51 -6.48 -11.00
C LEU A 96 13.45 -7.53 -9.89
N LYS A 97 13.74 -8.80 -10.20
CA LYS A 97 13.78 -9.87 -9.19
C LYS A 97 14.72 -9.52 -8.04
N GLU A 98 15.97 -9.17 -8.35
CA GLU A 98 17.00 -8.85 -7.36
C GLU A 98 16.64 -7.62 -6.52
N PHE A 99 16.06 -6.59 -7.13
CA PHE A 99 15.55 -5.41 -6.43
C PHE A 99 14.43 -5.78 -5.45
N PHE A 100 13.40 -6.49 -5.94
CA PHE A 100 12.25 -6.84 -5.13
C PHE A 100 12.54 -7.92 -4.09
N MET A 101 13.54 -8.78 -4.28
CA MET A 101 14.01 -9.71 -3.24
C MET A 101 14.49 -8.96 -1.99
N LYS A 102 15.26 -7.87 -2.17
CA LYS A 102 15.73 -7.05 -1.06
C LYS A 102 14.58 -6.31 -0.38
N LEU A 103 13.71 -5.69 -1.18
CA LEU A 103 12.54 -4.96 -0.67
C LEU A 103 11.58 -5.88 0.08
N SER A 104 11.23 -7.03 -0.50
CA SER A 104 10.35 -8.03 0.12
C SER A 104 10.92 -8.52 1.46
N ALA A 105 12.22 -8.82 1.53
CA ALA A 105 12.86 -9.21 2.78
C ALA A 105 12.76 -8.12 3.86
N GLN A 106 13.02 -6.86 3.50
CA GLN A 106 12.90 -5.73 4.44
C GLN A 106 11.45 -5.54 4.93
N LEU A 107 10.46 -5.67 4.04
CA LEU A 107 9.05 -5.54 4.40
C LEU A 107 8.59 -6.68 5.32
N GLU A 108 9.04 -7.91 5.08
CA GLU A 108 8.70 -9.06 5.92
C GLU A 108 9.37 -8.97 7.30
N GLU A 109 10.66 -8.62 7.35
CA GLU A 109 11.41 -8.48 8.62
C GLU A 109 10.80 -7.39 9.53
N ASN A 110 10.28 -6.31 8.94
CA ASN A 110 9.71 -5.18 9.67
C ASN A 110 8.18 -5.21 9.77
N LYS A 111 7.54 -6.29 9.34
CA LYS A 111 6.09 -6.39 9.17
C LYS A 111 5.31 -6.03 10.44
N ASP A 112 5.63 -6.68 11.55
CA ASP A 112 4.89 -6.51 12.80
C ASP A 112 5.07 -5.09 13.36
N LYS A 113 6.28 -4.54 13.24
CA LYS A 113 6.58 -3.16 13.62
C LYS A 113 5.81 -2.13 12.79
N ILE A 114 5.75 -2.32 11.47
CA ILE A 114 5.01 -1.42 10.56
C ILE A 114 3.51 -1.44 10.90
N LEU A 115 2.94 -2.63 11.10
CA LEU A 115 1.53 -2.78 11.47
C LEU A 115 1.23 -2.18 12.84
N GLU A 116 2.12 -2.32 13.82
CA GLU A 116 2.01 -1.68 15.12
C GLU A 116 2.02 -0.15 14.99
N GLU A 117 2.99 0.42 14.27
CA GLU A 117 3.09 1.88 14.02
C GLU A 117 1.80 2.45 13.36
N MET A 118 1.14 1.67 12.50
CA MET A 118 -0.14 2.05 11.88
C MET A 118 -1.36 1.85 12.79
N SER A 119 -1.29 0.95 13.76
CA SER A 119 -2.39 0.62 14.67
C SER A 119 -2.44 1.56 15.88
N VAL A 120 -1.28 1.88 16.48
CA VAL A 120 -1.18 2.70 17.71
C VAL A 120 -1.69 4.12 17.55
N VAL A 121 -1.77 4.63 16.31
CA VAL A 121 -2.32 5.97 16.03
C VAL A 121 -3.86 5.99 16.00
N GLN A 122 -4.51 4.82 15.88
CA GLN A 122 -5.97 4.70 15.85
C GLN A 122 -6.60 5.01 17.22
N GLY A 123 -7.89 5.34 17.22
CA GLY A 123 -8.67 5.68 18.42
C GLY A 123 -8.54 7.14 18.87
N ASN A 124 -7.65 7.91 18.25
CA ASN A 124 -7.41 9.31 18.60
C ASN A 124 -7.96 10.26 17.52
N PRO A 125 -8.50 11.43 17.88
CA PRO A 125 -8.87 12.45 16.90
C PRO A 125 -7.69 12.94 16.07
N THR A 126 -7.93 13.27 14.80
CA THR A 126 -6.92 13.85 13.91
C THR A 126 -7.40 15.15 13.26
N ASP A 127 -6.45 16.02 12.94
CA ASP A 127 -6.69 17.26 12.21
C ASP A 127 -5.91 17.26 10.89
N ILE A 128 -6.65 17.17 9.79
CA ILE A 128 -6.10 17.24 8.42
C ILE A 128 -5.93 18.70 7.93
N GLY A 129 -6.33 19.71 8.71
CA GLY A 129 -6.15 21.13 8.41
C GLY A 129 -7.12 21.70 7.37
N GLY A 130 -8.33 21.17 7.28
CA GLY A 130 -9.39 21.59 6.35
C GLY A 130 -10.13 20.40 5.74
N TYR A 131 -11.35 20.59 5.23
CA TYR A 131 -12.11 19.48 4.65
C TYR A 131 -11.96 19.38 3.12
N TYR A 132 -12.33 20.44 2.39
CA TYR A 132 -12.21 20.48 0.93
C TYR A 132 -10.79 20.83 0.45
N HIS A 133 -10.06 21.63 1.23
CA HIS A 133 -8.67 22.03 0.98
C HIS A 133 -7.83 21.70 2.20
N ALA A 134 -7.69 20.41 2.49
CA ALA A 134 -6.87 19.91 3.60
C ALA A 134 -5.39 20.25 3.38
N SER A 135 -4.64 20.39 4.48
CA SER A 135 -3.18 20.62 4.41
C SER A 135 -2.49 19.34 3.94
N ALA A 136 -1.81 19.40 2.79
CA ALA A 136 -1.08 18.26 2.25
C ALA A 136 -0.06 17.68 3.23
N ALA A 137 0.60 18.54 4.02
CA ALA A 137 1.55 18.10 5.04
C ALA A 137 0.87 17.33 6.19
N LYS A 138 -0.28 17.81 6.67
CA LYS A 138 -1.05 17.13 7.73
C LYS A 138 -1.64 15.81 7.25
N VAL A 139 -2.22 15.80 6.04
CA VAL A 139 -2.74 14.57 5.42
C VAL A 139 -1.62 13.55 5.26
N LYS A 140 -0.44 13.95 4.74
CA LYS A 140 0.70 13.05 4.61
C LYS A 140 1.10 12.44 5.95
N ALA A 141 1.22 13.25 7.01
CA ALA A 141 1.57 12.76 8.34
C ALA A 141 0.56 11.75 8.90
N ILE A 142 -0.74 11.96 8.66
CA ILE A 142 -1.81 11.05 9.12
C ILE A 142 -1.88 9.77 8.28
N MET A 143 -1.68 9.88 6.96
CA MET A 143 -1.77 8.75 6.03
C MET A 143 -0.51 7.88 5.99
N GLN A 144 0.63 8.43 6.38
CA GLN A 144 1.93 7.76 6.39
C GLN A 144 2.55 7.74 7.80
N PRO A 145 1.88 7.16 8.81
CA PRO A 145 2.33 7.22 10.21
C PRO A 145 3.52 6.29 10.51
N SER A 146 3.76 5.27 9.68
CA SER A 146 4.87 4.33 9.87
C SER A 146 6.17 4.91 9.35
N GLU A 147 7.02 5.40 10.25
CA GLU A 147 8.38 5.84 9.92
C GLU A 147 9.21 4.70 9.32
N THR A 148 9.00 3.47 9.79
CA THR A 148 9.72 2.30 9.30
C THR A 148 9.39 2.03 7.83
N LEU A 149 8.11 2.01 7.47
CA LEU A 149 7.68 1.83 6.08
C LEU A 149 8.14 2.98 5.19
N ASN A 150 8.01 4.22 5.66
CA ASN A 150 8.39 5.40 4.90
C ASN A 150 9.89 5.38 4.54
N ARG A 151 10.75 5.00 5.49
CA ARG A 151 12.18 4.88 5.26
C ARG A 151 12.50 3.77 4.25
N ILE A 152 11.89 2.58 4.39
CA ILE A 152 12.08 1.48 3.45
C ILE A 152 11.71 1.91 2.02
N MET A 153 10.58 2.61 1.87
CA MET A 153 10.12 3.10 0.56
C MET A 153 11.03 4.20 -0.01
N GLU A 154 11.57 5.08 0.83
CA GLU A 154 12.53 6.11 0.42
C GLU A 154 13.85 5.50 -0.05
N ASP A 155 14.41 4.56 0.71
CA ASP A 155 15.64 3.84 0.37
C ASP A 155 15.46 3.03 -0.93
N ALA A 156 14.33 2.33 -1.07
CA ALA A 156 13.99 1.60 -2.29
C ALA A 156 13.94 2.54 -3.49
N ARG A 157 13.24 3.68 -3.37
CA ARG A 157 13.16 4.69 -4.44
C ARG A 157 14.53 5.26 -4.80
N ALA A 158 15.38 5.53 -3.80
CA ALA A 158 16.72 6.08 -4.03
C ALA A 158 17.67 5.09 -4.74
N SER A 159 17.40 3.79 -4.64
CA SER A 159 18.21 2.75 -5.27
C SER A 159 17.86 2.47 -6.74
N VAL A 160 16.72 2.96 -7.23
CA VAL A 160 16.31 2.89 -8.64
C VAL A 160 16.90 4.10 -9.37
N LYS A 161 17.70 3.85 -10.42
CA LYS A 161 18.34 4.88 -11.25
C LYS A 161 17.44 5.36 -12.39
#